data_AF-A0A914SKE1-F1
#
_entry.id   AF-A0A914SKE1-F1
#
_cell.length_a   1.000
_cell.length_b   1.000
_cell.length_c   1.000
_cell.angle_alpha   90.00
_cell.angle_beta   90.00
_cell.angle_gamma   90.00
#
_symmetry.space_group_name_H-M   'P 1'
#
loop_
_entity.id
_entity.type
_entity.pdbx_description
1 polymer ?
#
loop_
_entity_poly.entity_id
_entity_poly.type
_entity_poly.pdbx_seq_one_letter_code
_entity_poly.pdbx_strand_id
1 'polypeptide(L)'
;MPLRNIILNDSQFDAFTYALESEIALIQGPPGTGKSFIGLQLAKFLLDENNWHQWNSHETPLLIVCYSNHSLDQFLKGISNFTGERKIVRVGGGCQDRVLN
;
A
#
# COMPACT_ATOMS: atom_id res chain seq x y z
N MET A 1 -2.95 13.52 9.27
CA MET A 1 -2.99 12.59 10.43
C MET A 1 -1.62 12.51 11.10
N PRO A 2 -1.50 12.43 12.43
CA PRO A 2 -0.22 12.05 13.01
C PRO A 2 -0.04 10.54 12.84
N LEU A 3 1.14 10.09 12.38
CA LEU A 3 1.56 8.68 12.27
C LEU A 3 1.61 7.93 13.63
N ARG A 4 0.97 8.45 14.67
CA ARG A 4 1.18 8.15 16.10
C ARG A 4 0.84 6.73 16.55
N ASN A 5 0.23 5.89 15.70
CA ASN A 5 -0.13 4.50 16.06
C ASN A 5 0.58 3.43 15.21
N ILE A 6 1.55 3.80 14.36
CA ILE A 6 2.35 2.83 13.60
C ILE A 6 3.73 2.76 14.26
N ILE A 7 4.02 1.63 14.90
CA ILE A 7 5.36 1.37 15.44
C ILE A 7 6.21 0.84 14.28
N LEU A 8 6.87 1.74 13.56
CA LEU A 8 7.96 1.40 12.64
C LEU A 8 9.26 1.37 13.42
N ASN A 9 10.13 0.40 13.13
CA ASN A 9 11.52 0.54 13.55
C ASN A 9 12.25 1.57 12.67
N ASP A 10 13.42 2.02 13.09
CA ASP A 10 14.17 3.09 12.42
C ASP A 10 14.34 2.83 10.91
N SER A 11 14.79 1.64 10.53
CA SER A 11 14.99 1.29 9.11
C SER A 11 13.69 1.31 8.29
N GLN A 12 12.56 0.94 8.90
CA GLN A 12 11.26 0.97 8.24
C GLN A 12 10.72 2.39 8.14
N PHE A 13 10.98 3.23 9.14
CA PHE A 13 10.63 4.65 9.15
C PHE A 13 11.41 5.41 8.07
N ASP A 14 12.71 5.15 7.94
CA ASP A 14 13.55 5.75 6.91
C ASP A 14 13.07 5.34 5.51
N ALA A 15 12.80 4.05 5.29
CA ALA A 15 12.27 3.55 4.02
C ALA A 15 10.90 4.12 3.67
N PHE A 16 10.01 4.27 4.66
CA PHE A 16 8.69 4.87 4.49
C PHE A 16 8.79 6.35 4.10
N THR A 17 9.60 7.12 4.84
CA THR A 17 9.80 8.56 4.58
C THR A 17 10.43 8.78 3.21
N TYR A 18 11.50 8.02 2.90
CA TYR A 18 12.16 8.09 1.60
C TYR A 18 11.20 7.82 0.44
N ALA A 19 10.29 6.86 0.59
CA ALA A 19 9.30 6.53 -0.44
C ALA A 19 8.20 7.59 -0.62
N LEU A 20 7.90 8.42 0.39
CA LEU A 20 6.95 9.52 0.26
C LEU A 20 7.55 10.76 -0.41
N GLU A 21 8.85 11.00 -0.19
CA GLU A 21 9.53 12.22 -0.65
C GLU A 21 10.18 12.06 -2.03
N SER A 22 10.29 10.83 -2.51
CA SER A 22 10.96 10.51 -3.77
C SER A 22 9.96 10.17 -4.86
N GLU A 23 10.21 10.64 -6.08
CA GLU A 23 9.46 10.22 -7.27
C GLU A 23 9.63 8.71 -7.54
N ILE A 24 10.82 8.17 -7.24
CA ILE A 24 11.15 6.76 -7.38
C ILE A 24 11.90 6.30 -6.13
N ALA A 25 11.45 5.21 -5.52
CA ALA A 25 12.10 4.60 -4.37
C ALA A 25 12.27 3.09 -4.56
N LEU A 26 13.43 2.56 -4.17
CA LEU A 26 13.71 1.14 -4.14
C LEU A 26 13.89 0.67 -2.69
N ILE A 27 12.89 -0.03 -2.16
CA ILE A 27 12.94 -0.60 -0.81
C ILE A 27 13.39 -2.05 -0.90
N GLN A 28 14.50 -2.38 -0.24
CA GLN A 28 15.05 -3.74 -0.19
C GLN A 28 15.14 -4.26 1.25
N GLY A 29 15.16 -5.57 1.39
CA GLY A 29 15.40 -6.21 2.68
C GLY A 29 15.25 -7.74 2.60
N PRO A 30 15.92 -8.51 3.48
CA PRO A 30 15.77 -9.96 3.57
C PRO A 30 14.30 -10.43 3.73
N PRO A 31 14.00 -11.73 3.51
CA PRO A 31 12.71 -12.29 3.85
C PRO A 31 12.33 -11.98 5.31
N GLY A 32 11.07 -11.63 5.56
CA GLY A 32 10.58 -11.32 6.91
C GLY A 32 10.83 -9.91 7.44
N THR A 33 11.51 -9.00 6.71
CA THR A 33 11.78 -7.63 7.19
C THR A 33 10.62 -6.63 7.10
N GLY A 34 9.40 -7.10 6.79
CA GLY A 34 8.22 -6.24 6.77
C GLY A 34 8.07 -5.34 5.54
N LYS A 35 8.71 -5.65 4.39
CA LYS A 35 8.51 -4.90 3.14
C LYS A 35 7.03 -4.75 2.76
N SER A 36 6.26 -5.84 2.83
CA SER A 36 4.81 -5.80 2.57
C SER A 36 4.07 -4.94 3.60
N PHE A 37 4.53 -4.95 4.86
CA PHE A 37 3.96 -4.11 5.92
C PHE A 37 4.19 -2.62 5.64
N ILE A 38 5.41 -2.22 5.27
CA ILE A 38 5.71 -0.83 4.87
C ILE A 38 4.87 -0.43 3.65
N GLY A 39 4.77 -1.31 2.65
CA GLY A 39 3.93 -1.08 1.46
C GLY A 39 2.47 -0.82 1.83
N LEU A 40 1.92 -1.56 2.79
CA LEU A 40 0.56 -1.34 3.30
C LEU A 40 0.43 -0.02 4.04
N GLN A 41 1.42 0.39 4.84
CA GLN A 41 1.40 1.70 5.49
C GLN A 41 1.49 2.84 4.47
N LEU A 42 2.30 2.69 3.42
CA LEU A 42 2.40 3.66 2.32
C LEU A 42 1.05 3.77 1.60
N ALA A 43 0.46 2.64 1.20
CA ALA A 43 -0.85 2.63 0.57
C ALA A 43 -1.90 3.29 1.47
N LYS A 44 -1.91 2.98 2.77
CA LYS A 44 -2.82 3.60 3.74
C LYS A 44 -2.63 5.12 3.83
N PHE A 45 -1.39 5.60 3.88
CA PHE A 45 -1.10 7.02 3.95
C PHE A 45 -1.52 7.75 2.67
N LEU A 46 -1.21 7.17 1.51
CA LEU A 46 -1.52 7.74 0.20
C LEU A 46 -3.04 7.78 -0.02
N LEU A 47 -3.76 6.70 0.31
CA LEU A 47 -5.21 6.55 0.11
C LEU A 47 -6.08 7.24 1.19
N ASP A 48 -5.47 7.81 2.24
CA ASP A 48 -6.20 8.58 3.26
C ASP A 48 -6.80 9.84 2.61
N GLU A 49 -8.11 10.03 2.72
CA GLU A 49 -8.83 11.16 2.11
C GLU A 49 -8.28 12.52 2.56
N ASN A 50 -7.70 12.62 3.76
CA ASN A 50 -7.06 13.85 4.25
C ASN A 50 -5.72 14.16 3.54
N ASN A 51 -5.06 13.15 3.00
CA ASN A 51 -3.76 13.28 2.34
C ASN A 51 -3.91 13.23 0.81
N TRP A 52 -4.89 12.48 0.30
CA TRP A 52 -5.12 12.21 -1.12
C TRP A 52 -5.07 13.47 -1.98
N HIS A 53 -5.84 14.50 -1.60
CA HIS A 53 -5.89 15.76 -2.35
C HIS A 53 -4.59 16.57 -2.32
N GLN A 54 -3.68 16.31 -1.37
CA GLN A 54 -2.41 17.03 -1.25
C GLN A 54 -1.40 16.57 -2.30
N TRP A 55 -1.38 15.27 -2.64
CA TRP A 55 -0.43 14.71 -3.60
C TRP A 55 -1.08 14.29 -4.92
N ASN A 56 -2.40 14.17 -4.99
CA ASN A 56 -3.14 13.68 -6.14
C ASN A 56 -4.28 14.62 -6.58
N SER A 57 -3.92 15.73 -7.22
CA SER A 57 -4.87 16.75 -7.70
C SER A 57 -5.82 16.27 -8.80
N HIS A 58 -5.49 15.17 -9.48
CA HIS A 58 -6.26 14.63 -10.61
C HIS A 58 -7.07 13.38 -10.24
N GLU A 59 -7.13 13.04 -8.95
CA GLU A 59 -7.88 11.88 -8.42
C GLU A 59 -7.53 10.55 -9.11
N THR A 60 -6.27 10.38 -9.51
CA THR A 60 -5.82 9.18 -10.22
C THR A 60 -5.71 7.97 -9.29
N PRO A 61 -6.12 6.75 -9.68
CA PRO A 61 -6.04 5.57 -8.81
C PRO A 61 -4.60 5.16 -8.50
N LEU A 62 -4.38 4.55 -7.33
CA LEU A 62 -3.12 3.91 -6.98
C LEU A 62 -2.99 2.56 -7.72
N LEU A 63 -2.01 2.45 -8.62
CA LEU A 63 -1.73 1.20 -9.33
C LEU A 63 -0.79 0.30 -8.51
N ILE A 64 -1.20 -0.93 -8.26
CA ILE A 64 -0.40 -1.94 -7.57
C ILE A 64 -0.16 -3.11 -8.51
N VAL A 65 1.11 -3.47 -8.68
CA VAL A 65 1.54 -4.59 -9.52
C VAL A 65 2.37 -5.55 -8.69
N CYS A 66 2.10 -6.85 -8.83
CA CYS A 66 2.83 -7.92 -8.16
C CYS A 66 3.15 -9.02 -9.17
N TYR A 67 4.24 -9.75 -8.94
CA TYR A 67 4.64 -10.86 -9.81
C TYR A 67 3.68 -12.05 -9.73
N SER A 68 3.08 -12.31 -8.57
CA SER A 68 2.16 -13.43 -8.36
C SER A 68 0.77 -12.95 -7.93
N ASN A 69 -0.27 -13.68 -8.35
CA ASN A 69 -1.63 -13.45 -7.90
C ASN A 69 -1.76 -13.56 -6.38
N HIS A 70 -1.10 -14.55 -5.77
CA HIS A 70 -1.16 -14.74 -4.32
C HIS A 70 -0.65 -13.51 -3.56
N SER A 71 0.48 -12.92 -3.99
CA SER A 71 1.02 -11.71 -3.39
C SER A 71 0.10 -10.50 -3.61
N LEU A 72 -0.45 -10.35 -4.82
CA LEU A 72 -1.41 -9.29 -5.13
C LEU A 72 -2.64 -9.38 -4.22
N ASP A 73 -3.26 -10.56 -4.14
CA ASP A 73 -4.50 -10.77 -3.40
C ASP A 73 -4.29 -10.54 -1.89
N GLN A 74 -3.17 -11.01 -1.31
CA GLN A 74 -2.83 -10.71 0.08
C GLN A 74 -2.64 -9.21 0.34
N PHE A 75 -2.00 -8.50 -0.59
CA PHE A 75 -1.77 -7.07 -0.44
C PHE A 75 -3.08 -6.28 -0.54
N LEU A 76 -3.93 -6.59 -1.52
CA LEU A 76 -5.23 -5.95 -1.71
C LEU A 76 -6.18 -6.20 -0.52
N LYS A 77 -6.17 -7.40 0.08
CA LYS A 77 -6.87 -7.66 1.35
C LYS A 77 -6.40 -6.77 2.49
N GLY A 78 -5.09 -6.52 2.56
CA GLY A 78 -4.52 -5.60 3.54
C GLY A 78 -5.09 -4.18 3.37
N ILE A 79 -5.25 -3.75 2.11
CA ILE A 79 -5.80 -2.44 1.75
C ILE A 79 -7.30 -2.35 2.05
N SER A 80 -8.07 -3.38 1.71
CA SER A 80 -9.53 -3.40 1.90
C SER A 80 -9.93 -3.15 3.35
N ASN A 81 -9.08 -3.55 4.31
CA ASN A 81 -9.29 -3.32 5.74
C ASN A 81 -9.37 -1.84 6.14
N PHE A 82 -8.85 -0.91 5.32
CA PHE A 82 -8.87 0.52 5.63
C PHE A 82 -9.50 1.41 4.54
N THR A 83 -9.70 0.92 3.32
CA THR A 83 -10.44 1.65 2.27
C THR A 83 -11.89 1.24 2.13
N GLY A 84 -12.25 0.05 2.60
CA GLY A 84 -13.48 -0.65 2.21
C GLY A 84 -13.36 -1.30 0.82
N GLU A 85 -14.13 -2.35 0.60
CA GLU A 85 -14.01 -3.25 -0.57
C GLU A 85 -14.42 -2.58 -1.90
N ARG A 86 -15.40 -1.66 -1.86
CA ARG A 86 -15.95 -1.01 -3.07
C ARG A 86 -15.00 0.00 -3.75
N LYS A 87 -13.81 0.25 -3.18
CA LYS A 87 -12.81 1.18 -3.70
C LYS A 87 -11.64 0.47 -4.40
N ILE A 88 -11.68 -0.86 -4.53
CA ILE A 88 -10.60 -1.67 -5.11
C ILE A 88 -11.07 -2.34 -6.40
N VAL A 89 -10.26 -2.24 -7.46
CA VAL A 89 -10.45 -3.00 -8.70
C VAL A 89 -9.25 -3.92 -8.89
N ARG A 90 -9.49 -5.24 -8.89
CA ARG A 90 -8.46 -6.26 -9.11
C ARG A 90 -8.58 -6.77 -10.54
N VAL A 91 -7.51 -6.64 -11.33
CA VAL A 91 -7.47 -7.05 -12.73
C VAL A 91 -6.64 -8.34 -12.89
N GLY A 92 -7.18 -9.33 -13.60
CA GLY A 92 -6.51 -10.61 -13.91
C GLY A 92 -7.40 -11.84 -13.67
N GLY A 93 -6.93 -13.04 -14.01
CA GLY A 93 -7.63 -14.30 -13.69
C GLY A 93 -7.18 -14.94 -12.37
N GLY A 94 -7.89 -15.96 -11.90
CA GLY A 94 -7.41 -16.85 -10.83
C GLY A 94 -7.46 -16.33 -9.38
N CYS A 95 -8.18 -15.23 -9.12
CA CYS A 95 -8.46 -14.81 -7.75
C CYS A 95 -9.52 -15.72 -7.12
N GLN A 96 -9.22 -16.30 -5.96
CA GLN A 96 -10.16 -17.16 -5.22
C GLN A 96 -10.92 -16.40 -4.13
N ASP A 97 -10.58 -15.13 -3.90
CA ASP A 97 -11.20 -14.30 -2.88
C ASP A 97 -12.42 -13.57 -3.38
N ARG A 98 -13.56 -13.85 -2.73
CA ARG A 98 -14.85 -13.20 -3.04
C ARG A 98 -14.85 -11.69 -2.72
N VAL A 99 -13.95 -11.24 -1.87
CA VAL A 99 -13.81 -9.82 -1.49
C VAL A 99 -13.19 -8.99 -2.62
N LEU A 100 -12.40 -9.61 -3.49
CA LEU A 100 -11.63 -8.94 -4.54
C LEU A 100 -12.19 -9.20 -5.95
N ASN A 101 -13.33 -9.89 -6.06
CA ASN A 101 -13.97 -10.29 -7.33
C ASN A 101 -15.34 -9.62 -7.49
#